data_AF-A0A2J7VI00-F1
#
_entry.id   AF-A0A2J7VI00-F1
#
_cell.length_a   1.000
_cell.length_b   1.000
_cell.length_c   1.000
_cell.angle_alpha   90.00
_cell.angle_beta   90.00
_cell.angle_gamma   90.00
#
_symmetry.space_group_name_H-M   'P 1'
#
loop_
_entity.id
_entity.type
_entity.pdbx_description
1 polymer ?
#
loop_
_entity_poly.entity_id
_entity_poly.type
_entity_poly.pdbx_seq_one_letter_code
_entity_poly.pdbx_strand_id
1 'polypeptide(L)'
;MTKKKPSAPVNAPRNAAAKPPKAPERAKPTTLEQAQKILAQRRSAVDAAIAATSTARAETQEATSLLRVAVRDEKYAEAERLKNLRDNGEQVIGQLRATETAARTAFGEALQDAENLFFADQGDFSEQVRLCRVVVADPVTGATDSEVYTDSSETIQLRLGDERNQQFESEAYHVSEWAAQHGYFVKVFETNVPV
;
A
#
# COMPACT_ATOMS: atom_id res chain seq x y z
N MET A 1 -15.16 64.74 -1.34
CA MET A 1 -13.89 64.07 -0.98
C MET A 1 -14.22 62.69 -0.41
N THR A 2 -14.03 61.65 -1.21
CA THR A 2 -14.42 60.26 -0.91
C THR A 2 -13.40 59.58 0.00
N LYS A 3 -13.85 59.14 1.18
CA LYS A 3 -13.08 58.31 2.11
C LYS A 3 -12.96 56.90 1.53
N LYS A 4 -11.74 56.44 1.22
CA LYS A 4 -11.44 55.05 0.84
C LYS A 4 -11.59 54.14 2.08
N LYS A 5 -12.40 53.09 1.95
CA LYS A 5 -12.44 51.96 2.91
C LYS A 5 -11.11 51.18 2.86
N PRO A 6 -10.62 50.62 4.00
CA PRO A 6 -9.50 49.69 3.97
C PRO A 6 -9.96 48.34 3.42
N SER A 7 -9.21 47.83 2.45
CA SER A 7 -9.35 46.47 1.93
C SER A 7 -8.98 45.45 3.02
N ALA A 8 -9.84 44.44 3.21
CA ALA A 8 -9.57 43.30 4.07
C ALA A 8 -8.30 42.53 3.61
N PRO A 9 -7.56 41.88 4.52
CA PRO A 9 -6.35 41.16 4.17
C PRO A 9 -6.65 39.98 3.24
N VAL A 10 -5.94 39.96 2.12
CA VAL A 10 -5.85 38.83 1.19
C VAL A 10 -5.44 37.61 2.00
N ASN A 11 -6.30 36.58 2.06
CA ASN A 11 -5.94 35.28 2.59
C ASN A 11 -4.78 34.75 1.75
N ALA A 12 -3.56 34.84 2.28
CA ALA A 12 -2.37 34.26 1.69
C ALA A 12 -2.60 32.74 1.51
N PRO A 13 -2.06 32.13 0.44
CA PRO A 13 -2.12 30.69 0.27
C PRO A 13 -1.42 30.03 1.47
N ARG A 14 -2.18 29.24 2.24
CA ARG A 14 -1.78 28.68 3.53
C ARG A 14 -0.72 27.57 3.45
N ASN A 15 -0.15 27.31 2.28
CA ASN A 15 0.93 26.35 2.10
C ASN A 15 2.07 26.99 1.30
N ALA A 16 2.95 27.68 2.01
CA ALA A 16 4.32 27.82 1.55
C ALA A 16 4.87 26.41 1.41
N ALA A 17 5.13 25.98 0.17
CA ALA A 17 5.75 24.69 -0.13
C ALA A 17 7.05 24.58 0.70
N ALA A 18 6.97 23.84 1.81
CA ALA A 18 8.15 23.50 2.58
C ALA A 18 9.06 22.75 1.62
N LYS A 19 10.28 23.28 1.40
CA LYS A 19 11.31 22.51 0.71
C LYS A 19 11.39 21.14 1.39
N PRO A 20 11.42 20.03 0.62
CA PRO A 20 11.60 18.72 1.22
C PRO A 20 12.84 18.79 2.13
N PRO A 21 12.72 18.48 3.42
CA PRO A 21 13.87 18.50 4.30
C PRO A 21 14.95 17.59 3.71
N LYS A 22 16.21 18.08 3.70
CA LYS A 22 17.36 17.29 3.28
C LYS A 22 17.33 16.00 4.10
N ALA A 23 17.29 14.85 3.42
CA ALA A 23 17.22 13.56 4.10
C ALA A 23 18.38 13.49 5.12
N PRO A 24 18.11 13.29 6.41
CA PRO A 24 19.17 13.15 7.39
C PRO A 24 20.07 11.98 6.99
N GLU A 25 21.36 12.13 7.25
CA GLU A 25 22.36 11.11 6.99
C GLU A 25 21.94 9.79 7.64
N ARG A 26 21.91 8.71 6.86
CA ARG A 26 21.29 7.43 7.24
C ARG A 26 22.12 6.75 8.33
N ALA A 27 21.73 6.92 9.59
CA ALA A 27 22.17 6.02 10.65
C ALA A 27 21.48 4.66 10.45
N LYS A 28 22.25 3.63 10.05
CA LYS A 28 21.76 2.26 10.03
C LYS A 28 21.52 1.78 11.48
N PRO A 29 20.38 1.14 11.79
CA PRO A 29 20.17 0.58 13.12
C PRO A 29 21.24 -0.48 13.41
N THR A 30 21.69 -0.55 14.66
CA THR A 30 22.66 -1.58 15.10
C THR A 30 22.03 -2.60 16.04
N THR A 31 20.77 -2.40 16.46
CA THR A 31 20.02 -3.34 17.30
C THR A 31 18.60 -3.56 16.76
N LEU A 32 18.01 -4.71 17.06
CA LEU A 32 16.63 -5.03 16.66
C LEU A 32 15.61 -4.02 17.21
N GLU A 33 15.76 -3.60 18.47
CA GLU A 33 14.88 -2.60 19.09
C GLU A 33 14.94 -1.26 18.33
N GLN A 34 16.13 -0.82 17.92
CA GLN A 34 16.29 0.38 17.11
C GLN A 34 15.64 0.22 15.73
N ALA A 35 15.82 -0.94 15.09
CA ALA A 35 15.24 -1.23 13.79
C ALA A 35 13.70 -1.26 13.84
N GLN A 36 13.10 -1.88 14.86
CA GLN A 36 11.66 -1.88 15.10
C GLN A 36 11.11 -0.45 15.32
N LYS A 37 11.82 0.37 16.10
CA LYS A 37 11.43 1.77 16.32
C LYS A 37 11.47 2.58 15.01
N ILE A 38 12.52 2.41 14.21
CA ILE A 38 12.63 3.05 12.89
C ILE A 38 11.51 2.54 11.96
N LEU A 39 11.25 1.24 11.92
CA LEU A 39 10.19 0.64 11.11
C LEU A 39 8.81 1.24 11.45
N ALA A 40 8.48 1.35 12.73
CA ALA A 40 7.23 1.99 13.20
C ALA A 40 7.14 3.46 12.78
N GLN A 41 8.24 4.22 12.89
CA GLN A 41 8.30 5.61 12.43
C GLN A 41 8.10 5.71 10.91
N ARG A 42 8.73 4.83 10.12
CA ARG A 42 8.58 4.80 8.67
C ARG A 42 7.17 4.40 8.26
N ARG A 43 6.55 3.46 8.97
CA ARG A 43 5.14 3.10 8.74
C ARG A 43 4.22 4.29 8.95
N SER A 44 4.39 5.00 10.07
CA SER A 44 3.61 6.21 10.36
C SER A 44 3.80 7.29 9.28
N ALA A 45 5.00 7.46 8.73
CA ALA A 45 5.26 8.40 7.63
C ALA A 45 4.54 8.00 6.33
N VAL A 46 4.47 6.70 6.00
CA VAL A 46 3.69 6.20 4.85
C VAL A 46 2.21 6.49 5.06
N ASP A 47 1.67 6.17 6.23
CA ASP A 47 0.25 6.39 6.54
C ASP A 47 -0.11 7.89 6.47
N ALA A 48 0.76 8.77 6.98
CA ALA A 48 0.59 10.22 6.88
C ALA A 48 0.63 10.71 5.43
N ALA A 49 1.53 10.18 4.59
CA ALA A 49 1.62 10.55 3.18
C ALA A 49 0.37 10.09 2.39
N ILE A 50 -0.16 8.91 2.69
CA ILE A 50 -1.41 8.40 2.10
C ILE A 50 -2.60 9.29 2.52
N ALA A 51 -2.70 9.62 3.81
CA ALA A 51 -3.77 10.49 4.33
C ALA A 51 -3.74 11.88 3.67
N ALA A 52 -2.57 12.51 3.60
CA ALA A 52 -2.40 13.81 2.94
C ALA A 52 -2.78 13.76 1.45
N THR A 53 -2.39 12.70 0.75
CA THR A 53 -2.74 12.50 -0.67
C THR A 53 -4.25 12.32 -0.85
N SER A 54 -4.90 11.58 0.05
CA SER A 54 -6.35 11.36 0.05
C SER A 54 -7.11 12.68 0.25
N THR A 55 -6.71 13.47 1.25
CA THR A 55 -7.31 14.79 1.51
C THR A 55 -7.15 15.73 0.30
N ALA A 56 -5.94 15.83 -0.27
CA ALA A 56 -5.70 16.68 -1.43
C ALA A 56 -6.54 16.26 -2.65
N ARG A 57 -6.75 14.96 -2.87
CA ARG A 57 -7.65 14.45 -3.91
C ARG A 57 -9.10 14.83 -3.66
N ALA A 58 -9.59 14.68 -2.43
CA ALA A 58 -10.95 15.05 -2.06
C ALA A 58 -11.21 16.55 -2.31
N GLU A 59 -10.31 17.42 -1.84
CA GLU A 59 -10.39 18.88 -2.05
C GLU A 59 -10.34 19.26 -3.54
N THR A 60 -9.48 18.59 -4.32
CA THR A 60 -9.38 18.82 -5.78
C THR A 60 -10.65 18.38 -6.51
N GLN A 61 -11.25 17.27 -6.10
CA GLN A 61 -12.50 16.76 -6.67
C GLN A 61 -13.69 17.65 -6.31
N GLU A 62 -13.74 18.17 -5.09
CA GLU A 62 -14.72 19.17 -4.68
C GLU A 62 -14.58 20.45 -5.52
N ALA A 63 -13.37 21.00 -5.63
CA ALA A 63 -13.08 22.17 -6.47
C ALA A 63 -13.50 21.95 -7.93
N THR A 64 -13.26 20.76 -8.48
CA THR A 64 -13.67 20.37 -9.83
C THR A 64 -15.19 20.32 -9.97
N SER A 65 -15.90 19.84 -8.96
CA SER A 65 -17.36 19.74 -8.96
C SER A 65 -18.00 21.12 -8.89
N LEU A 66 -17.49 21.98 -7.99
CA LEU A 66 -17.92 23.37 -7.86
C LEU A 66 -17.60 24.18 -9.11
N LEU A 67 -16.45 23.94 -9.76
CA LEU A 67 -16.07 24.60 -11.00
C LEU A 67 -17.11 24.37 -12.10
N ARG A 68 -17.58 23.12 -12.26
CA ARG A 68 -18.62 22.80 -13.25
C ARG A 68 -19.91 23.58 -13.00
N VAL A 69 -20.31 23.70 -11.73
CA VAL A 69 -21.50 24.46 -11.34
C VAL A 69 -21.31 25.96 -11.63
N ALA A 70 -20.17 26.53 -11.25
CA ALA A 70 -19.87 27.94 -11.48
C ALA A 70 -19.80 28.30 -12.98
N VAL A 71 -19.27 27.41 -13.82
CA VAL A 71 -19.27 27.58 -15.29
C VAL A 71 -20.69 27.53 -15.85
N ARG A 72 -21.49 26.55 -15.43
CA ARG A 72 -22.89 26.41 -15.85
C ARG A 72 -23.74 27.63 -15.46
N ASP A 73 -23.50 28.17 -14.28
CA ASP A 73 -24.23 29.33 -13.74
C ASP A 73 -23.61 30.67 -14.21
N GLU A 74 -22.66 30.64 -15.15
CA GLU A 74 -21.97 31.82 -15.73
C GLU A 74 -21.26 32.72 -14.69
N LYS A 75 -20.87 32.15 -13.54
CA LYS A 75 -20.14 32.86 -12.48
C LYS A 75 -18.64 32.85 -12.78
N TYR A 76 -18.22 33.57 -13.82
CA TYR A 76 -16.85 33.49 -14.36
C TYR A 76 -15.73 33.78 -13.35
N ALA A 77 -15.90 34.76 -12.46
CA ALA A 77 -14.90 35.07 -11.42
C ALA A 77 -14.75 33.92 -10.39
N GLU A 78 -15.86 33.25 -10.06
CA GLU A 78 -15.85 32.09 -9.17
C GLU A 78 -15.25 30.86 -9.88
N ALA A 79 -15.59 30.65 -11.15
CA ALA A 79 -15.02 29.61 -11.98
C ALA A 79 -13.50 29.75 -12.13
N GLU A 80 -12.99 30.96 -12.35
CA GLU A 80 -11.54 31.20 -12.43
C GLU A 80 -10.84 30.87 -11.10
N ARG A 81 -11.42 31.27 -9.97
CA ARG A 81 -10.90 30.92 -8.64
C ARG A 81 -10.86 29.41 -8.41
N LEU A 82 -11.92 28.70 -8.76
CA LEU A 82 -12.04 27.24 -8.59
C LEU A 82 -11.12 26.46 -9.53
N LYS A 83 -10.92 26.97 -10.76
CA LYS A 83 -9.93 26.42 -11.70
C LYS A 83 -8.52 26.52 -11.10
N ASN A 84 -8.14 27.69 -10.59
CA ASN A 84 -6.83 27.85 -9.95
C ASN A 84 -6.67 26.95 -8.72
N LEU A 85 -7.74 26.75 -7.94
CA LEU A 85 -7.72 25.83 -6.80
C LEU A 85 -7.52 24.38 -7.24
N ARG A 86 -8.21 23.93 -8.29
CA ARG A 86 -8.03 22.60 -8.89
C ARG A 86 -6.60 22.41 -9.41
N ASP A 87 -6.11 23.36 -10.22
CA ASP A 87 -4.78 23.26 -10.84
C ASP A 87 -3.67 23.21 -9.77
N ASN A 88 -3.81 24.03 -8.71
CA ASN A 88 -2.93 23.95 -7.53
C ASN A 88 -3.05 22.61 -6.81
N GLY A 89 -4.28 22.09 -6.64
CA GLY A 89 -4.53 20.79 -6.04
C GLY A 89 -3.88 19.64 -6.80
N GLU A 90 -3.95 19.65 -8.14
CA GLU A 90 -3.27 18.68 -9.01
C GLU A 90 -1.75 18.73 -8.86
N GLN A 91 -1.17 19.94 -8.79
CA GLN A 91 0.27 20.11 -8.55
C GLN A 91 0.68 19.56 -7.17
N VAL A 92 -0.10 19.83 -6.12
CA VAL A 92 0.13 19.33 -4.77
C VAL A 92 0.03 17.80 -4.74
N ILE A 93 -0.97 17.21 -5.39
CA ILE A 93 -1.09 15.74 -5.51
C ILE A 93 0.15 15.14 -6.17
N GLY A 94 0.70 15.80 -7.21
CA GLY A 94 1.95 15.38 -7.86
C GLY A 94 3.13 15.31 -6.88
N GLN A 95 3.30 16.33 -6.04
CA GLN A 95 4.35 16.37 -5.02
C GLN A 95 4.13 15.33 -3.90
N LEU A 96 2.88 15.16 -3.47
CA LEU A 96 2.52 14.18 -2.45
C LEU A 96 2.75 12.75 -2.92
N ARG A 97 2.53 12.44 -4.20
CA ARG A 97 2.88 11.14 -4.78
C ARG A 97 4.38 10.85 -4.70
N ALA A 98 5.23 11.83 -5.05
CA ALA A 98 6.67 11.68 -4.91
C ALA A 98 7.08 11.43 -3.45
N THR A 99 6.39 12.10 -2.51
CA THR A 99 6.61 11.92 -1.06
C THR A 99 6.16 10.54 -0.59
N GLU A 100 5.01 10.06 -1.06
CA GLU A 100 4.51 8.71 -0.79
C GLU A 100 5.47 7.64 -1.31
N THR A 101 5.95 7.77 -2.56
CA THR A 101 6.96 6.86 -3.13
C THR A 101 8.22 6.85 -2.27
N ALA A 102 8.75 8.01 -1.90
CA ALA A 102 9.94 8.09 -1.05
C ALA A 102 9.71 7.46 0.34
N ALA A 103 8.53 7.68 0.95
CA ALA A 103 8.18 7.07 2.23
C ALA A 103 8.08 5.55 2.13
N ARG A 104 7.50 5.01 1.04
CA ARG A 104 7.40 3.56 0.78
C ARG A 104 8.78 2.94 0.58
N THR A 105 9.67 3.58 -0.18
CA THR A 105 11.05 3.13 -0.34
C THR A 105 11.77 3.10 1.00
N ALA A 106 11.68 4.17 1.80
CA ALA A 106 12.29 4.22 3.13
C ALA A 106 11.71 3.17 4.11
N PHE A 107 10.43 2.83 3.98
CA PHE A 107 9.80 1.75 4.75
C PHE A 107 10.35 0.38 4.32
N GLY A 108 10.48 0.11 3.02
CA GLY A 108 11.08 -1.13 2.51
C GLY A 108 12.52 -1.32 2.97
N GLU A 109 13.32 -0.25 2.96
CA GLU A 109 14.68 -0.28 3.50
C GLU A 109 14.71 -0.57 5.01
N ALA A 110 13.81 0.06 5.79
CA ALA A 110 13.73 -0.19 7.24
C ALA A 110 13.25 -1.61 7.56
N LEU A 111 12.38 -2.18 6.72
CA LEU A 111 11.94 -3.57 6.85
C LEU A 111 13.11 -4.52 6.64
N GLN A 112 13.89 -4.32 5.57
CA GLN A 112 15.08 -5.12 5.29
C GLN A 112 16.13 -5.00 6.40
N ASP A 113 16.36 -3.80 6.94
CA ASP A 113 17.29 -3.60 8.06
C ASP A 113 16.81 -4.33 9.33
N ALA A 114 15.49 -4.35 9.60
CA ALA A 114 14.91 -5.07 10.73
C ALA A 114 14.97 -6.59 10.55
N GLU A 115 14.69 -7.10 9.35
CA GLU A 115 14.82 -8.51 9.00
C GLU A 115 16.26 -8.99 9.19
N ASN A 116 17.24 -8.28 8.62
CA ASN A 116 18.65 -8.65 8.75
C ASN A 116 19.10 -8.73 10.22
N LEU A 117 18.67 -7.80 11.07
CA LEU A 117 19.00 -7.81 12.49
C LEU A 117 18.24 -8.89 13.27
N PHE A 118 16.99 -9.18 12.91
CA PHE A 118 16.22 -10.25 13.51
C PHE A 118 16.86 -11.61 13.22
N PHE A 119 17.19 -11.88 11.95
CA PHE A 119 17.80 -13.15 11.55
C PHE A 119 19.29 -13.25 11.93
N ALA A 120 20.02 -12.15 12.06
CA ALA A 120 21.40 -12.20 12.58
C ALA A 120 21.47 -12.62 14.06
N ASP A 121 20.42 -12.36 14.85
CA ASP A 121 20.37 -12.64 16.29
C ASP A 121 19.85 -14.06 16.61
N GLN A 122 19.15 -14.69 15.66
CA GLN A 122 18.47 -15.98 15.87
C GLN A 122 19.30 -17.21 15.42
N GLY A 123 20.50 -17.03 14.87
CA GLY A 123 21.43 -18.12 14.55
C GLY A 123 21.69 -18.31 13.05
N ASP A 124 22.33 -19.44 12.69
CA ASP A 124 22.68 -19.75 11.31
C ASP A 124 21.49 -20.38 10.57
N PHE A 125 20.80 -19.56 9.79
CA PHE A 125 19.67 -19.93 8.92
C PHE A 125 20.11 -20.55 7.58
N SER A 126 21.20 -21.32 7.58
CA SER A 126 21.74 -21.94 6.35
C SER A 126 20.80 -22.98 5.75
N GLU A 127 19.88 -23.54 6.54
CA GLU A 127 18.79 -24.36 6.08
C GLU A 127 17.66 -23.47 5.53
N GLN A 128 17.36 -23.63 4.25
CA GLN A 128 16.18 -23.04 3.62
C GLN A 128 15.11 -24.12 3.49
N VAL A 129 13.92 -23.86 4.01
CA VAL A 129 12.75 -24.69 3.70
C VAL A 129 11.97 -24.03 2.59
N ARG A 130 11.58 -24.83 1.59
CA ARG A 130 10.69 -24.37 0.54
C ARG A 130 9.26 -24.38 1.06
N LEU A 131 8.67 -23.20 1.25
CA LEU A 131 7.24 -23.05 1.49
C LEU A 131 6.52 -22.99 0.15
N CYS A 132 5.54 -23.87 -0.01
CA CYS A 132 4.62 -23.88 -1.13
C CYS A 132 3.24 -23.50 -0.60
N ARG A 133 2.70 -22.37 -1.06
CA ARG A 133 1.29 -22.02 -0.87
C ARG A 133 0.52 -22.45 -2.10
N VAL A 134 -0.50 -23.26 -1.92
CA VAL A 134 -1.39 -23.64 -3.00
C VAL A 134 -2.76 -23.01 -2.77
N VAL A 135 -3.27 -22.41 -3.83
CA VAL A 135 -4.62 -21.85 -3.88
C VAL A 135 -5.40 -22.63 -4.91
N VAL A 136 -6.55 -23.16 -4.51
CA VAL A 136 -7.49 -23.83 -5.42
C VAL A 136 -8.79 -23.06 -5.45
N ALA A 137 -9.39 -22.95 -6.64
CA ALA A 137 -10.64 -22.28 -6.87
C ALA A 137 -11.59 -23.16 -7.70
N ASP A 138 -12.84 -23.21 -7.27
CA ASP A 138 -13.94 -23.78 -8.03
C ASP A 138 -14.46 -22.74 -9.04
N PRO A 139 -14.32 -22.97 -10.35
CA PRO A 139 -14.79 -22.04 -11.37
C PRO A 139 -16.32 -21.95 -11.44
N VAL A 140 -17.04 -22.96 -10.93
CA VAL A 140 -18.51 -23.04 -10.97
C VAL A 140 -19.12 -22.28 -9.81
N THR A 141 -18.63 -22.51 -8.59
CA THR A 141 -19.17 -21.87 -7.37
C THR A 141 -18.44 -20.58 -6.99
N GLY A 142 -17.22 -20.36 -7.49
CA GLY A 142 -16.35 -19.27 -7.08
C GLY A 142 -15.71 -19.47 -5.70
N ALA A 143 -15.91 -20.63 -5.07
CA ALA A 143 -15.29 -20.95 -3.79
C ALA A 143 -13.77 -21.10 -3.95
N THR A 144 -13.01 -20.64 -2.96
CA THR A 144 -11.55 -20.72 -2.95
C THR A 144 -11.07 -21.27 -1.62
N ASP A 145 -10.02 -22.07 -1.65
CA ASP A 145 -9.30 -22.47 -0.45
C ASP A 145 -7.78 -22.43 -0.67
N SER A 146 -7.02 -22.36 0.41
CA SER A 146 -5.57 -22.36 0.33
C SER A 146 -4.88 -22.97 1.53
N GLU A 147 -3.77 -23.65 1.27
CA GLU A 147 -2.92 -24.24 2.29
C GLU A 147 -1.46 -23.92 2.02
N VAL A 148 -0.67 -23.86 3.09
CA VAL A 148 0.79 -23.67 3.04
C VAL A 148 1.43 -24.94 3.55
N TYR A 149 2.33 -25.51 2.76
CA TYR A 149 3.08 -26.72 3.09
C TYR A 149 4.56 -26.55 2.81
N THR A 150 5.36 -27.42 3.41
CA THR A 150 6.81 -27.52 3.20
C THR A 150 7.12 -28.61 2.19
N ASP A 151 8.33 -28.63 1.63
CA ASP A 151 8.84 -29.76 0.84
C ASP A 151 8.81 -31.12 1.59
N SER A 152 8.87 -31.08 2.93
CA SER A 152 8.70 -32.25 3.79
C SER A 152 7.24 -32.67 4.05
N SER A 153 6.25 -31.91 3.56
CA SER A 153 4.84 -32.25 3.74
C SER A 153 4.41 -33.29 2.70
N GLU A 154 3.96 -34.44 3.17
CA GLU A 154 3.50 -35.52 2.29
C GLU A 154 2.14 -35.20 1.69
N THR A 155 1.22 -34.63 2.48
CA THR A 155 -0.16 -34.35 2.05
C THR A 155 -0.61 -32.91 2.31
N ILE A 156 -1.61 -32.47 1.55
CA ILE A 156 -2.35 -31.22 1.73
C ILE A 156 -3.85 -31.55 1.84
N GLN A 157 -4.59 -30.77 2.63
CA GLN A 157 -6.02 -30.86 2.84
C GLN A 157 -6.71 -29.54 2.48
N LEU A 158 -7.37 -29.53 1.32
CA LEU A 158 -8.15 -28.38 0.84
C LEU A 158 -9.66 -28.67 0.90
N ARG A 159 -10.44 -27.63 1.20
CA ARG A 159 -11.89 -27.64 1.38
C ARG A 159 -12.53 -26.62 0.45
N LEU A 160 -13.15 -27.10 -0.63
CA LEU A 160 -13.84 -26.24 -1.59
C LEU A 160 -15.35 -26.33 -1.37
N GLY A 161 -15.99 -25.18 -1.15
CA GLY A 161 -17.45 -25.05 -1.02
C GLY A 161 -17.98 -25.07 0.41
N ASP A 162 -19.31 -25.07 0.55
CA ASP A 162 -19.99 -25.05 1.85
C ASP A 162 -19.78 -26.36 2.61
N GLU A 163 -19.37 -26.18 3.87
CA GLU A 163 -18.89 -27.17 4.82
C GLU A 163 -19.80 -28.40 4.91
N ARG A 164 -19.38 -29.54 4.31
CA ARG A 164 -19.47 -30.89 4.92
C ARG A 164 -18.97 -32.07 4.08
N ASN A 165 -18.76 -31.99 2.76
CA ASN A 165 -18.54 -33.22 1.97
C ASN A 165 -17.45 -33.21 0.89
N GLN A 166 -16.61 -32.17 0.79
CA GLN A 166 -15.48 -32.19 -0.15
C GLN A 166 -14.19 -31.74 0.55
N GLN A 167 -13.70 -32.58 1.45
CA GLN A 167 -12.29 -32.56 1.84
C GLN A 167 -11.53 -33.31 0.75
N PHE A 168 -10.60 -32.62 0.11
CA PHE A 168 -9.66 -33.25 -0.79
C PHE A 168 -8.30 -33.34 -0.10
N GLU A 169 -7.79 -34.57 -0.02
CA GLU A 169 -6.43 -34.86 0.39
C GLU A 169 -5.60 -35.23 -0.84
N SER A 170 -4.56 -34.44 -1.14
CA SER A 170 -3.58 -34.73 -2.19
C SER A 170 -2.23 -34.99 -1.59
N GLU A 171 -1.41 -35.79 -2.27
CA GLU A 171 0.02 -35.61 -2.16
C GLU A 171 0.39 -34.21 -2.64
N ALA A 172 1.18 -33.48 -1.83
CA ALA A 172 1.47 -32.06 -2.06
C ALA A 172 2.10 -31.77 -3.45
N TYR A 173 2.72 -32.79 -4.07
CA TYR A 173 3.34 -32.75 -5.39
C TYR A 173 2.34 -32.96 -6.56
N HIS A 174 1.15 -33.51 -6.31
CA HIS A 174 0.16 -33.88 -7.34
C HIS A 174 -1.07 -32.97 -7.38
N VAL A 175 -1.12 -31.91 -6.56
CA VAL A 175 -2.28 -31.01 -6.47
C VAL A 175 -2.70 -30.39 -7.81
N SER A 176 -1.75 -30.10 -8.70
CA SER A 176 -2.07 -29.53 -10.01
C SER A 176 -2.72 -30.54 -10.95
N GLU A 177 -2.28 -31.79 -10.90
CA GLU A 177 -2.86 -32.88 -11.69
C GLU A 177 -4.27 -33.20 -11.20
N TRP A 178 -4.46 -33.26 -9.87
CA TRP A 178 -5.77 -33.46 -9.30
C TRP A 178 -6.75 -32.34 -9.65
N ALA A 179 -6.33 -31.07 -9.50
CA ALA A 179 -7.16 -29.93 -9.82
C ALA A 179 -7.60 -29.95 -11.29
N ALA A 180 -6.70 -30.29 -12.21
CA ALA A 180 -7.02 -30.44 -13.62
C ALA A 180 -8.02 -31.59 -13.88
N GLN A 181 -7.87 -32.73 -13.21
CA GLN A 181 -8.79 -33.88 -13.33
C GLN A 181 -10.20 -33.57 -12.82
N HIS A 182 -10.32 -32.69 -11.82
CA HIS A 182 -11.58 -32.39 -11.15
C HIS A 182 -12.19 -31.04 -11.57
N GLY A 183 -11.58 -30.36 -12.55
CA GLY A 183 -12.11 -29.11 -13.12
C GLY A 183 -11.89 -27.88 -12.23
N TYR A 184 -10.93 -27.91 -11.33
CA TYR A 184 -10.55 -26.79 -10.46
C TYR A 184 -9.42 -25.96 -11.05
N PHE A 185 -9.39 -24.66 -10.74
CA PHE A 185 -8.22 -23.83 -10.99
C PHE A 185 -7.25 -23.94 -9.82
N VAL A 186 -5.98 -24.17 -10.12
CA VAL A 186 -4.91 -24.21 -9.11
C VAL A 186 -3.85 -23.16 -9.39
N LYS A 187 -3.30 -22.57 -8.33
CA LYS A 187 -2.10 -21.75 -8.40
C LYS A 187 -1.18 -22.09 -7.24
N VAL A 188 0.05 -22.47 -7.58
CA VAL A 188 1.13 -22.71 -6.62
C VAL A 188 2.02 -21.46 -6.55
N PHE A 189 2.32 -21.02 -5.33
CA PHE A 189 3.28 -19.97 -5.02
C PHE A 189 4.40 -20.59 -4.19
N GLU A 190 5.64 -20.39 -4.61
CA GLU A 190 6.79 -20.99 -3.97
C GLU A 190 7.68 -19.90 -3.40
N THR A 191 8.12 -20.07 -2.15
CA THR A 191 9.00 -19.12 -1.47
C THR A 191 9.99 -19.92 -0.63
N ASN A 192 11.29 -19.63 -0.77
CA ASN A 192 12.28 -20.19 0.12
C ASN A 192 12.34 -19.32 1.36
N VAL A 193 12.19 -19.93 2.54
CA VAL A 193 12.23 -19.21 3.82
C VAL A 193 13.38 -19.79 4.66
N PRO A 194 14.24 -18.94 5.23
CA PRO A 194 15.22 -19.38 6.22
C PRO A 194 14.51 -20.03 7.42
N VAL A 195 15.02 -21.17 7.92
CA VAL A 195 14.44 -21.95 9.05
C VAL A 195 14.67 -21.31 10.40
#